data_AF-A0A432U295-F1
#
_entry.id   AF-A0A432U295-F1
#
_cell.length_a   1.000
_cell.length_b   1.000
_cell.length_c   1.000
_cell.angle_alpha   90.00
_cell.angle_beta   90.00
_cell.angle_gamma   90.00
#
_symmetry.space_group_name_H-M   'P 1'
#
loop_
_entity.id
_entity.type
_entity.pdbx_description
1 polymer ?
#
loop_
_entity_poly.entity_id
_entity_poly.type
_entity_poly.pdbx_seq_one_letter_code
_entity_poly.pdbx_strand_id
1 'polypeptide(L)' 'MPSRRDLANAIRALSMDAVQKANSGHPGAPMGMADIAEVLWNEHMKYNP' A
#
# COMPACT_ATOMS: atom_id res chain seq x y z
N MET A 1 -11.11 -10.24 11.42
CA MET A 1 -10.49 -9.98 10.10
C MET A 1 -9.96 -8.56 10.10
N PRO A 2 -8.81 -8.28 9.46
CA PRO A 2 -8.34 -6.90 9.32
C PRO A 2 -9.38 -6.06 8.58
N SER A 3 -9.53 -4.80 8.99
CA SER A 3 -10.36 -3.84 8.26
C SER A 3 -9.67 -3.43 6.95
N ARG A 4 -10.41 -2.86 5.99
CA ARG A 4 -9.81 -2.26 4.78
C ARG A 4 -8.70 -1.25 5.13
N ARG A 5 -8.91 -0.48 6.20
CA ARG A 5 -7.90 0.47 6.68
C ARG A 5 -6.63 -0.22 7.17
N ASP A 6 -6.73 -1.38 7.81
CA ASP A 6 -5.56 -2.15 8.23
C ASP A 6 -4.77 -2.67 7.03
N LEU A 7 -5.46 -3.13 5.98
CA LEU A 7 -4.83 -3.57 4.73
C LEU A 7 -4.14 -2.42 3.99
N ALA A 8 -4.80 -1.27 3.85
CA ALA A 8 -4.19 -0.08 3.27
C ALA A 8 -3.02 0.43 4.13
N ASN A 9 -3.11 0.34 5.46
CA ASN A 9 -2.01 0.70 6.35
C ASN A 9 -0.80 -0.22 6.18
N ALA A 10 -0.99 -1.50 5.83
CA ALA A 10 0.13 -2.37 5.50
C ALA A 10 0.92 -1.86 4.29
N ILE A 11 0.23 -1.39 3.23
CA ILE A 11 0.87 -0.74 2.07
C ILE A 11 1.64 0.51 2.51
N ARG A 12 1.05 1.35 3.37
CA ARG A 12 1.70 2.57 3.89
C ARG A 12 2.97 2.24 4.68
N ALA A 13 2.88 1.29 5.60
CA ALA A 13 3.98 0.91 6.47
C ALA A 13 5.15 0.32 5.67
N LEU A 14 4.87 -0.63 4.77
CA LEU A 14 5.91 -1.21 3.91
C LEU A 14 6.57 -0.16 3.01
N SER A 15 5.79 0.78 2.46
CA SER A 15 6.32 1.84 1.60
C SER A 15 7.23 2.80 2.38
N MET A 16 6.80 3.28 3.55
CA MET A 16 7.61 4.21 4.34
C MET A 16 8.87 3.53 4.90
N ASP A 17 8.76 2.29 5.38
CA ASP A 17 9.90 1.55 5.96
C ASP A 17 10.94 1.23 4.89
N ALA A 18 10.52 0.82 3.69
CA ALA A 18 11.44 0.51 2.59
C ALA A 18 12.21 1.76 2.13
N VAL A 19 11.52 2.89 1.95
CA VAL A 19 12.15 4.15 1.58
C VAL A 19 13.09 4.65 2.67
N GLN A 20 12.68 4.56 3.94
CA GLN A 20 13.51 4.95 5.07
C GLN A 20 14.78 4.09 5.16
N LYS A 21 14.66 2.78 4.98
CA LYS A 21 15.80 1.84 4.97
C LYS A 21 16.76 2.11 3.81
N ALA A 22 16.26 2.52 2.65
CA ALA A 22 17.08 2.88 1.50
C ALA A 22 17.71 4.28 1.62
N ASN A 23 17.28 5.09 2.58
CA ASN A 23 17.62 6.51 2.73
C ASN A 23 17.43 7.31 1.41
N SER A 24 16.47 6.88 0.59
CA SER A 24 16.21 7.42 -0.75
C SER A 24 14.88 6.88 -1.27
N GLY A 25 14.10 7.73 -1.97
CA GLY A 25 12.83 7.35 -2.59
C GLY A 25 11.67 8.31 -2.31
N HIS A 26 10.46 7.92 -2.70
CA HIS A 26 9.26 8.76 -2.65
C HIS A 26 8.09 8.02 -1.97
N PRO A 27 7.90 8.18 -0.64
CA PRO A 27 6.87 7.43 0.09
C PRO A 27 5.48 8.07 -0.02
N GLY A 28 5.40 9.35 -0.41
CA GLY A 28 4.16 10.14 -0.41
C GLY A 28 3.06 9.56 -1.30
N ALA A 29 3.36 9.28 -2.58
CA ALA A 29 2.37 8.74 -3.51
C ALA A 29 1.91 7.31 -3.12
N PRO A 30 2.80 6.36 -2.77
CA PRO A 30 2.39 5.05 -2.24
C PRO A 30 1.46 5.16 -1.02
N MET A 31 1.77 6.04 -0.07
CA MET A 31 0.94 6.20 1.13
C MET A 31 -0.41 6.88 0.84
N GLY A 32 -0.43 7.84 -0.08
CA GLY A 32 -1.64 8.56 -0.49
C GLY A 32 -2.59 7.72 -1.34
N MET A 33 -2.06 6.77 -2.13
CA MET A 33 -2.86 5.89 -2.99
C MET A 33 -3.24 4.56 -2.33
N ALA A 34 -2.82 4.30 -1.09
CA ALA A 34 -2.99 3.00 -0.45
C ALA A 34 -4.44 2.51 -0.37
N ASP A 35 -5.41 3.39 -0.08
CA ASP A 35 -6.83 3.00 -0.02
C ASP A 35 -7.39 2.67 -1.42
N ILE A 36 -6.93 3.37 -2.46
CA ILE A 36 -7.30 3.11 -3.86
C ILE A 36 -6.72 1.75 -4.30
N ALA A 37 -5.46 1.51 -3.96
CA ALA A 37 -4.78 0.26 -4.28
C ALA A 37 -5.44 -0.93 -3.59
N GLU A 38 -5.84 -0.79 -2.32
CA GLU A 38 -6.55 -1.83 -1.56
C GLU A 38 -7.85 -2.26 -2.27
N VAL A 39 -8.70 -1.32 -2.66
CA VAL A 39 -9.97 -1.62 -3.35
C VAL A 39 -9.72 -2.18 -4.75
N LEU A 40 -8.84 -1.56 -5.54
CA LEU A 40 -8.56 -2.03 -6.90
C LEU A 40 -8.04 -3.47 -6.89
N TRP A 41 -7.00 -3.75 -6.09
CA TRP A 41 -6.35 -5.05 -6.09
C TRP A 41 -7.20 -6.13 -5.43
N ASN A 42 -7.86 -5.85 -4.30
CA ASN A 42 -8.64 -6.88 -3.61
C ASN A 42 -10.01 -7.14 -4.24
N GLU A 43 -10.64 -6.16 -4.91
CA GLU A 43 -12.06 -6.27 -5.31
C GLU A 43 -12.32 -6.26 -6.81
N HIS A 44 -11.46 -5.61 -7.61
CA HIS A 44 -11.75 -5.37 -9.03
C HIS A 44 -10.72 -5.94 -9.99
N MET A 45 -9.47 -6.04 -9.58
CA MET A 45 -8.39 -6.49 -10.44
C MET A 45 -8.51 -8.00 -10.66
N LYS A 46 -8.59 -8.41 -11.94
CA LYS A 46 -8.52 -9.82 -12.33
C LYS A 46 -7.07 -10.14 -12.68
N TYR A 47 -6.40 -10.91 -11.83
CA TYR A 47 -5.00 -11.29 -12.00
C TYR A 47 -4.76 -12.72 -11.49
N ASN A 48 -3.67 -13.33 -11.95
CA ASN A 48 -3.10 -14.55 -11.36
C ASN A 48 -1.72 -14.16 -10.83
N PRO A 49 -1.51 -14.12 -9.50
CA PRO A 49 -0.27 -13.67 -8.88
C PRO A 49 1.00 -14.36 -9.39
#